data_AF-A0A098BVT3-F1
#
_entry.id   AF-A0A098BVT3-F1
#
_cell.length_a   1.000
_cell.length_b   1.000
_cell.length_c   1.000
_cell.angle_alpha   90.00
_cell.angle_beta   90.00
_cell.angle_gamma   90.00
#
_symmetry.space_group_name_H-M   'P 1'
#
loop_
_entity.id
_entity.type
_entity.pdbx_description
1 polymer ?
#
loop_
_entity_poly.entity_id
_entity_poly.type
_entity_poly.pdbx_seq_one_letter_code
_entity_poly.pdbx_strand_id
1 'polypeptide(L)'
;MTELWETIIRYVLVGAASYAAGTVVQYRQYRVRGVSLLVPFVPKSSRNFTIVVVTLSLLTTFSVITSQIAQQHQAECNADFQRALRENARINSEDRDLEKRDDALREQRDAALTDLVRGLLTAPPGGNGRVRDLLERYDTTVAVNDRERADLIAARGALEQQRRDNPYPEPRCD
;
A
#
# COMPACT_ATOMS: atom_id res chain seq x y z
N MET A 1 -21.44 -5.85 -10.26
CA MET A 1 -22.89 -5.99 -10.51
C MET A 1 -23.58 -6.73 -9.36
N THR A 2 -23.03 -7.86 -8.89
CA THR A 2 -23.58 -8.63 -7.75
C THR A 2 -23.57 -7.89 -6.41
N GLU A 3 -22.48 -7.19 -6.07
CA GLU A 3 -22.38 -6.46 -4.78
C GLU A 3 -23.41 -5.33 -4.64
N LEU A 4 -23.73 -4.64 -5.73
CA LEU A 4 -24.67 -3.51 -5.71
C LEU A 4 -26.10 -3.99 -5.45
N TRP A 5 -26.46 -5.15 -6.02
CA TRP A 5 -27.74 -5.81 -5.75
C TRP A 5 -27.84 -6.36 -4.33
N GLU A 6 -26.78 -7.00 -3.81
CA GLU A 6 -26.74 -7.44 -2.42
C GLU A 6 -26.90 -6.29 -1.43
N THR A 7 -26.24 -5.17 -1.71
CA THR A 7 -26.30 -3.96 -0.87
C THR A 7 -27.72 -3.38 -0.86
N ILE A 8 -28.36 -3.27 -2.04
CA ILE A 8 -29.76 -2.81 -2.14
C ILE A 8 -30.70 -3.75 -1.38
N ILE A 9 -30.58 -5.06 -1.57
CA ILE A 9 -31.44 -6.05 -0.89
C ILE A 9 -31.30 -5.95 0.63
N ARG A 10 -30.08 -5.77 1.15
CA ARG A 10 -29.83 -5.58 2.58
C ARG A 10 -30.51 -4.31 3.12
N TYR A 11 -30.37 -3.18 2.45
CA TYR A 11 -31.01 -1.93 2.88
C TYR A 11 -32.54 -2.02 2.82
N VAL A 12 -33.09 -2.71 1.81
CA VAL A 12 -34.53 -2.97 1.71
C VAL A 12 -35.02 -3.85 2.87
N LEU A 13 -34.29 -4.90 3.24
CA LEU A 13 -34.64 -5.76 4.38
C LEU A 13 -34.56 -5.02 5.71
N VAL A 14 -33.53 -4.20 5.93
CA VAL A 14 -33.41 -3.36 7.13
C VAL A 14 -34.54 -2.33 7.20
N GLY A 15 -34.86 -1.68 6.08
CA GLY A 15 -35.98 -0.74 6.00
C GLY A 15 -37.32 -1.41 6.30
N ALA A 16 -37.56 -2.60 5.74
CA ALA A 16 -38.78 -3.38 5.98
C ALA A 16 -38.89 -3.83 7.44
N ALA A 17 -37.80 -4.30 8.06
CA ALA A 17 -37.77 -4.69 9.47
C ALA A 17 -38.01 -3.49 10.40
N SER A 18 -37.38 -2.35 10.12
CA SER A 18 -37.55 -1.10 10.88
C SER A 18 -38.98 -0.57 10.78
N TYR A 19 -39.58 -0.63 9.59
CA TYR A 19 -40.97 -0.27 9.36
C TYR A 19 -41.94 -1.22 10.10
N ALA A 20 -41.69 -2.52 10.05
CA ALA A 20 -42.47 -3.51 10.79
C ALA A 20 -42.35 -3.29 12.32
N ALA A 21 -41.17 -2.94 12.84
CA ALA A 21 -40.99 -2.58 14.25
C ALA A 21 -41.78 -1.32 14.63
N GLY A 22 -41.79 -0.29 13.77
CA GLY A 22 -42.54 0.95 13.97
C GLY A 22 -44.06 0.78 13.97
N THR A 23 -44.59 -0.12 13.13
CA THR A 23 -46.05 -0.37 13.05
C THR A 23 -46.62 -1.16 14.22
N VAL A 24 -45.75 -1.86 14.98
CA VAL A 24 -46.16 -2.59 16.19
C VAL A 24 -46.33 -1.66 17.40
N VAL A 25 -45.73 -0.47 17.36
CA VAL A 25 -45.86 0.53 18.42
C VAL A 25 -47.15 1.31 18.21
N GLN A 26 -48.18 0.97 18.99
CA GLN A 26 -49.42 1.73 19.02
C GLN A 26 -49.32 2.86 20.03
N TYR A 27 -49.93 3.99 19.70
CA TYR A 27 -49.90 5.18 20.53
C TYR A 27 -51.22 5.34 21.27
N ARG A 28 -51.18 5.28 22.60
CA ARG A 28 -52.38 5.48 23.43
C ARG A 28 -52.29 6.83 24.14
N GLN A 29 -53.36 7.61 24.05
CA GLN A 29 -53.49 8.84 24.83
C GLN A 29 -53.68 8.49 26.31
N TYR A 30 -52.76 8.96 27.14
CA TYR A 30 -52.82 8.82 28.60
C TYR A 30 -52.94 10.21 29.20
N ARG A 31 -53.98 10.47 30.00
CA ARG A 31 -54.14 11.74 30.72
C ARG A 31 -53.52 11.61 32.10
N VAL A 32 -52.48 12.40 32.37
CA VAL A 32 -51.87 12.52 33.69
C VAL A 32 -51.96 13.99 34.10
N ARG A 33 -52.61 14.29 35.23
CA ARG A 33 -52.73 15.64 35.80
C ARG A 33 -53.16 16.73 34.79
N GLY A 34 -54.16 16.43 33.95
CA GLY A 34 -54.74 17.39 33.01
C GLY A 34 -54.00 17.54 31.67
N VAL A 35 -52.81 16.94 31.51
CA VAL A 35 -52.07 16.94 30.24
C VAL A 35 -52.24 15.59 29.56
N SER A 36 -52.66 15.60 28.29
CA SER A 36 -52.71 14.39 27.45
C SER A 36 -51.33 14.10 26.87
N LEU A 37 -50.73 12.99 27.29
CA LEU A 37 -49.45 12.51 26.78
C LEU A 37 -49.68 11.28 25.90
N LEU A 38 -49.04 11.26 24.74
CA LEU A 38 -49.03 10.12 23.84
C LEU A 38 -47.91 9.18 24.30
N VAL A 39 -48.29 8.03 24.85
CA VAL A 39 -47.33 7.03 25.34
C VAL A 39 -47.37 5.81 24.43
N PRO A 40 -46.21 5.32 23.96
CA PRO A 40 -46.14 4.08 23.19
C PRO A 40 -46.57 2.90 24.07
N PHE A 41 -47.46 2.06 23.55
CA PHE A 41 -47.99 0.88 24.23
C PHE A 41 -47.99 -0.32 23.27
N VAL A 42 -47.60 -1.48 23.81
CA VAL A 42 -47.63 -2.76 23.10
C VAL A 42 -48.77 -3.61 23.65
N PRO A 43 -49.76 -4.01 22.82
CA PRO A 43 -50.84 -4.90 23.24
C PRO A 43 -50.31 -6.22 23.83
N LYS A 44 -50.95 -6.73 24.89
CA LYS A 44 -50.59 -8.02 25.49
C LYS A 44 -50.70 -9.18 24.49
N SER A 45 -51.61 -9.12 23.51
CA SER A 45 -51.79 -10.16 22.48
C SER A 45 -50.67 -10.18 21.44
N SER A 46 -50.01 -9.05 21.18
CA SER A 46 -48.92 -8.95 20.19
C SER A 46 -47.53 -8.95 20.81
N ARG A 47 -47.41 -8.97 22.14
CA ARG A 47 -46.13 -8.83 22.87
C ARG A 47 -45.04 -9.78 22.39
N ASN A 48 -45.36 -11.06 22.13
CA ASN A 48 -44.39 -12.04 21.65
C ASN A 48 -43.94 -11.72 20.21
N PHE A 49 -44.86 -11.29 19.35
CA PHE A 49 -44.54 -10.87 17.98
C PHE A 49 -43.66 -9.61 17.99
N THR A 50 -43.96 -8.64 18.87
CA THR A 50 -43.14 -7.42 19.03
C THR A 50 -41.72 -7.74 19.47
N ILE A 51 -41.55 -8.64 20.44
CA ILE A 51 -40.22 -9.05 20.92
C ILE A 51 -39.42 -9.68 19.78
N VAL A 52 -40.03 -10.58 19.00
CA VAL A 52 -39.38 -11.22 17.84
C VAL A 52 -39.01 -10.20 16.77
N VAL A 53 -39.90 -9.27 16.43
CA VAL A 53 -39.61 -8.25 15.41
C VAL A 53 -38.47 -7.33 15.85
N VAL A 54 -38.45 -6.91 17.12
CA VAL A 54 -37.39 -6.04 17.67
C VAL A 54 -36.04 -6.76 17.70
N THR A 55 -35.99 -8.02 18.16
CA THR A 55 -34.73 -8.78 18.18
C THR A 55 -34.21 -9.06 16.78
N LEU A 56 -35.09 -9.38 15.83
CA LEU A 56 -34.71 -9.63 14.43
C LEU A 56 -34.22 -8.34 13.73
N SER A 57 -34.80 -7.19 14.09
CA SER A 57 -34.34 -5.87 13.61
C SER A 57 -32.95 -5.51 14.17
N LEU A 58 -32.69 -5.82 15.45
CA LEU A 58 -31.37 -5.64 16.07
C LEU A 58 -30.31 -6.56 15.47
N LEU A 59 -30.63 -7.84 15.24
CA LEU A 59 -29.72 -8.79 14.62
C LEU A 59 -29.36 -8.41 13.19
N THR A 60 -30.33 -7.93 12.40
CA THR A 60 -30.09 -7.50 11.02
C THR A 60 -29.23 -6.25 10.96
N THR A 61 -29.52 -5.23 11.77
CA THR A 61 -28.68 -4.03 11.85
C THR A 61 -27.26 -4.35 12.32
N PHE A 62 -27.10 -5.19 13.34
CA PHE A 62 -25.79 -5.62 13.83
C PHE A 62 -24.97 -6.34 12.75
N SER A 63 -25.61 -7.26 12.00
CA SER A 63 -24.96 -8.01 10.91
C SER A 63 -24.50 -7.11 9.75
N VAL A 64 -25.27 -6.07 9.40
CA VAL A 64 -24.88 -5.13 8.34
C VAL A 64 -23.68 -4.29 8.77
N ILE A 65 -23.64 -3.83 10.02
CA ILE A 65 -22.54 -3.01 10.55
C ILE A 65 -21.24 -3.81 10.58
N THR A 66 -21.25 -5.03 11.13
CA THR A 66 -20.05 -5.88 11.19
C THR A 66 -19.56 -6.27 9.80
N SER A 67 -20.48 -6.53 8.87
CA SER A 67 -20.15 -6.81 7.48
C SER A 67 -19.45 -5.67 6.76
N GLN A 68 -19.84 -4.41 6.97
CA GLN A 68 -19.22 -3.28 6.29
C GLN A 68 -17.82 -2.99 6.84
N ILE A 69 -17.64 -3.12 8.15
CA ILE A 69 -16.34 -2.93 8.79
C ILE A 69 -15.32 -3.95 8.25
N ALA A 70 -15.73 -5.22 8.12
CA ALA A 70 -14.87 -6.26 7.55
C ALA A 70 -14.49 -6.00 6.09
N GLN A 71 -15.42 -5.51 5.26
CA GLN A 71 -15.15 -5.20 3.85
C GLN A 71 -14.23 -3.98 3.68
N GLN A 72 -14.41 -2.93 4.49
CA GLN A 72 -13.53 -1.77 4.47
C GLN A 72 -12.10 -2.14 4.87
N HIS A 73 -11.95 -2.95 5.92
CA HIS A 73 -10.63 -3.38 6.38
C HIS A 73 -9.89 -4.23 5.32
N GLN A 74 -10.62 -5.10 4.61
CA GLN A 74 -10.06 -5.86 3.49
C GLN A 74 -9.65 -4.98 2.31
N ALA A 75 -10.44 -3.95 1.98
CA ALA A 75 -10.14 -3.03 0.89
C ALA A 75 -8.89 -2.18 1.18
N GLU A 76 -8.77 -1.65 2.40
CA GLU A 76 -7.60 -0.90 2.87
C GLU A 76 -6.35 -1.78 2.88
N CYS A 77 -6.44 -2.98 3.46
CA CYS A 77 -5.34 -3.95 3.47
C CYS A 77 -4.84 -4.25 2.04
N ASN A 78 -5.74 -4.56 1.11
CA ASN A 78 -5.37 -4.84 -0.28
C ASN A 78 -4.75 -3.61 -0.99
N ALA A 79 -5.24 -2.41 -0.69
CA ALA A 79 -4.69 -1.18 -1.24
C ALA A 79 -3.25 -0.92 -0.73
N ASP A 80 -3.00 -1.15 0.56
CA ASP A 80 -1.68 -1.00 1.16
C ASP A 80 -0.70 -2.06 0.64
N PHE A 81 -1.17 -3.31 0.46
CA PHE A 81 -0.42 -4.36 -0.23
C PHE A 81 0.03 -3.95 -1.63
N GLN A 82 -0.90 -3.45 -2.44
CA GLN A 82 -0.59 -3.00 -3.80
C GLN A 82 0.35 -1.80 -3.79
N ARG A 83 0.20 -0.87 -2.84
CA ARG A 83 1.09 0.28 -2.69
C ARG A 83 2.51 -0.19 -2.35
N ALA A 84 2.66 -1.06 -1.37
CA ALA A 84 3.96 -1.61 -0.96
C ALA A 84 4.63 -2.40 -2.10
N LEU A 85 3.87 -3.19 -2.86
CA LEU A 85 4.40 -3.91 -4.02
C LEU A 85 4.90 -2.96 -5.12
N ARG A 86 4.14 -1.90 -5.44
CA ARG A 86 4.55 -0.90 -6.45
C ARG A 86 5.80 -0.15 -6.01
N GLU A 87 5.86 0.24 -4.74
CA GLU A 87 7.00 0.96 -4.19
C GLU A 87 8.27 0.08 -4.19
N ASN A 88 8.16 -1.17 -3.73
CA ASN A 88 9.29 -2.11 -3.79
C ASN A 88 9.71 -2.44 -5.23
N ALA A 89 8.76 -2.51 -6.17
CA ALA A 89 9.08 -2.67 -7.59
C ALA A 89 9.85 -1.47 -8.14
N ARG A 90 9.47 -0.24 -7.74
CA ARG A 90 10.20 0.99 -8.09
C ARG A 90 11.62 0.95 -7.53
N ILE A 91 11.79 0.66 -6.24
CA ILE A 91 13.11 0.58 -5.60
C ILE A 91 13.99 -0.45 -6.32
N ASN A 92 13.45 -1.62 -6.68
CA ASN A 92 14.20 -2.64 -7.43
C ASN A 92 14.57 -2.18 -8.84
N SER A 93 13.74 -1.38 -9.50
CA SER A 93 14.09 -0.81 -10.80
C SER A 93 15.22 0.22 -10.70
N GLU A 94 15.20 1.07 -9.67
CA GLU A 94 16.24 2.06 -9.41
C GLU A 94 17.57 1.38 -9.06
N ASP A 95 17.54 0.34 -8.22
CA ASP A 95 18.72 -0.45 -7.85
C ASP A 95 19.39 -1.10 -9.07
N ARG A 96 18.60 -1.65 -10.00
CA ARG A 96 19.10 -2.18 -11.28
C ARG A 96 19.74 -1.12 -12.16
N ASP A 97 19.22 0.11 -12.17
CA ASP A 97 19.83 1.19 -12.94
C ASP A 97 21.15 1.66 -12.32
N LEU A 98 21.26 1.64 -10.98
CA LEU A 98 22.54 1.86 -10.29
C LEU A 98 23.54 0.73 -10.56
N GLU A 99 23.08 -0.52 -10.67
CA GLU A 99 23.90 -1.67 -11.06
C GLU A 99 24.50 -1.49 -12.46
N LYS A 100 23.67 -1.15 -13.45
CA LYS A 100 24.14 -0.87 -14.82
C LYS A 100 25.17 0.24 -14.88
N ARG A 101 25.02 1.29 -14.06
CA ARG A 101 26.00 2.40 -13.99
C ARG A 101 27.33 1.93 -13.39
N ASP A 102 27.31 1.15 -12.32
CA ASP A 102 28.54 0.58 -11.74
C ASP A 102 29.25 -0.36 -12.74
N ASP A 103 28.49 -1.16 -13.50
CA ASP A 103 29.05 -2.01 -14.56
C ASP A 103 29.67 -1.19 -15.70
N ALA A 104 29.03 -0.09 -16.12
CA ALA A 104 29.60 0.81 -17.13
C ALA A 104 30.92 1.45 -16.65
N LEU A 105 31.03 1.81 -15.36
CA LEU A 105 32.27 2.33 -14.78
C LEU A 105 33.40 1.28 -14.75
N ARG A 106 33.05 0.02 -14.48
CA ARG A 106 34.01 -1.09 -14.55
C ARG A 106 34.51 -1.31 -15.98
N GLU A 107 33.59 -1.30 -16.94
CA GLU A 107 33.93 -1.44 -18.36
C GLU A 107 34.86 -0.30 -18.84
N GLN A 108 34.57 0.95 -18.45
CA GLN A 108 35.44 2.09 -18.76
C GLN A 108 36.85 1.93 -18.17
N ARG A 109 36.96 1.45 -16.94
CA ARG A 109 38.24 1.21 -16.27
C ARG A 109 39.04 0.11 -17.00
N ASP A 110 38.37 -0.98 -17.37
CA ASP A 110 39.00 -2.12 -18.03
C ASP A 110 39.42 -1.76 -19.47
N ALA A 111 38.64 -0.92 -20.16
CA ALA A 111 39.02 -0.32 -21.43
C ALA A 111 40.26 0.59 -21.30
N ALA A 112 40.29 1.47 -20.30
CA ALA A 112 41.44 2.35 -20.04
C ALA A 112 42.72 1.54 -19.71
N LEU A 113 42.58 0.43 -18.96
CA LEU A 113 43.69 -0.48 -18.68
C LEU A 113 44.19 -1.16 -19.97
N THR A 114 43.26 -1.60 -20.82
CA THR A 114 43.58 -2.21 -22.12
C THR A 114 44.35 -1.24 -23.01
N ASP A 115 43.92 0.02 -23.05
CA ASP A 115 44.57 1.09 -23.81
C ASP A 115 45.95 1.43 -23.25
N LEU A 116 46.10 1.47 -21.93
CA LEU A 116 47.40 1.62 -21.27
C LEU A 116 48.35 0.47 -21.69
N VAL A 117 47.94 -0.78 -21.51
CA VAL A 117 48.78 -1.95 -21.83
C VAL A 117 49.15 -1.97 -23.31
N ARG A 118 48.19 -1.75 -24.21
CA ARG A 118 48.45 -1.70 -25.66
C ARG A 118 49.37 -0.54 -26.02
N GLY A 119 49.18 0.63 -25.39
CA GLY A 119 50.00 1.81 -25.59
C GLY A 119 51.45 1.59 -25.14
N LEU A 120 51.66 0.87 -24.04
CA LEU A 120 52.98 0.50 -23.55
C LEU A 120 53.69 -0.51 -24.46
N LEU A 121 52.96 -1.53 -24.96
CA LEU A 121 53.52 -2.53 -25.87
C LEU A 121 53.91 -1.96 -27.25
N THR A 122 53.30 -0.86 -27.66
CA THR A 122 53.57 -0.20 -28.95
C THR A 122 54.48 1.02 -28.82
N ALA A 123 54.97 1.33 -27.63
CA ALA A 123 55.82 2.49 -27.39
C ALA A 123 57.24 2.24 -27.94
N PRO A 124 57.82 3.19 -28.71
CA PRO A 124 59.19 3.08 -29.17
C PRO A 124 60.20 3.21 -28.01
N PRO A 125 61.38 2.59 -28.09
CA PRO A 125 62.42 2.72 -27.08
C PRO A 125 62.84 4.19 -26.90
N GLY A 126 62.84 4.68 -25.66
CA GLY A 126 63.12 6.09 -25.31
C GLY A 126 61.89 7.00 -25.21
N GLY A 127 60.68 6.49 -25.45
CA GLY A 127 59.42 7.25 -25.44
C GLY A 127 58.85 7.58 -24.05
N ASN A 128 59.66 8.03 -23.09
CA ASN A 128 59.24 8.27 -21.69
C ASN A 128 58.06 9.25 -21.56
N GLY A 129 57.96 10.24 -22.46
CA GLY A 129 56.82 11.18 -22.49
C GLY A 129 55.48 10.52 -22.85
N ARG A 130 55.50 9.53 -23.76
CA ARG A 130 54.29 8.79 -24.17
C ARG A 130 53.82 7.84 -23.08
N VAL A 131 54.75 7.18 -22.39
CA VAL A 131 54.45 6.33 -21.23
C VAL A 131 53.79 7.15 -20.12
N ARG A 132 54.31 8.35 -19.84
CA ARG A 132 53.75 9.25 -18.83
C ARG A 132 52.33 9.71 -19.19
N ASP A 133 52.08 10.11 -20.44
CA ASP A 133 50.74 10.50 -20.92
C ASP A 133 49.73 9.34 -20.81
N LEU A 134 50.13 8.11 -21.16
CA LEU A 134 49.26 6.93 -21.00
C LEU A 134 48.91 6.65 -19.54
N LEU A 135 49.88 6.76 -18.63
CA LEU A 135 49.65 6.59 -17.19
C LEU A 135 48.75 7.69 -16.63
N GLU A 136 48.97 8.94 -17.03
CA GLU A 136 48.18 10.09 -16.58
C GLU A 136 46.71 9.98 -17.03
N ARG A 137 46.47 9.52 -18.26
CA ARG A 137 45.11 9.25 -18.76
C ARG A 137 44.43 8.13 -17.98
N TYR A 138 45.14 7.03 -17.72
CA TYR A 138 44.60 5.93 -16.92
C TYR A 138 44.23 6.39 -15.51
N ASP A 139 45.15 7.10 -14.84
CA ASP A 139 44.94 7.61 -13.48
C ASP A 139 43.77 8.59 -13.41
N THR A 140 43.65 9.48 -14.41
CA THR A 140 42.51 10.40 -14.53
C THR A 140 41.19 9.65 -14.67
N THR A 141 41.12 8.63 -15.53
CA THR A 141 39.91 7.82 -15.71
C THR A 141 39.54 7.07 -14.43
N VAL A 142 40.51 6.45 -13.75
CA VAL A 142 40.26 5.75 -12.47
C VAL A 142 39.76 6.73 -11.41
N ALA A 143 40.39 7.90 -11.27
CA ALA A 143 39.99 8.90 -10.29
C ALA A 143 38.57 9.45 -10.52
N VAL A 144 38.14 9.58 -11.78
CA VAL A 144 36.76 9.95 -12.12
C VAL A 144 35.80 8.82 -11.76
N ASN A 145 36.12 7.58 -12.16
CA ASN A 145 35.28 6.42 -11.87
C ASN A 145 35.12 6.16 -10.37
N ASP A 146 36.18 6.36 -9.58
CA ASP A 146 36.13 6.19 -8.12
C ASP A 146 35.22 7.22 -7.44
N ARG A 147 35.20 8.46 -7.93
CA ARG A 147 34.28 9.49 -7.44
C ARG A 147 32.83 9.13 -7.76
N GLU A 148 32.54 8.78 -9.01
CA GLU A 148 31.18 8.37 -9.39
C GLU A 148 30.73 7.11 -8.63
N ARG A 149 31.64 6.18 -8.38
CA ARG A 149 31.34 4.98 -7.62
C ARG A 149 31.02 5.27 -6.15
N ALA A 150 31.65 6.27 -5.55
CA ALA A 150 31.29 6.72 -4.21
C ALA A 150 29.85 7.27 -4.16
N ASP A 151 29.43 8.04 -5.17
CA ASP A 151 28.06 8.54 -5.29
C ASP A 151 27.04 7.40 -5.48
N LEU A 152 27.39 6.38 -6.29
CA LEU A 152 26.56 5.20 -6.47
C LEU A 152 26.39 4.40 -5.17
N ILE A 153 27.45 4.27 -4.36
CA ILE A 153 27.37 3.60 -3.05
C ILE A 153 26.44 4.36 -2.11
N ALA A 154 26.55 5.69 -2.06
CA ALA A 154 25.65 6.52 -1.26
C ALA A 154 24.18 6.37 -1.71
N ALA A 155 23.93 6.37 -3.03
CA ALA A 155 22.60 6.16 -3.59
C ALA A 155 22.03 4.76 -3.24
N ARG A 156 22.84 3.70 -3.35
CA ARG A 156 22.43 2.34 -2.94
C ARG A 156 22.10 2.28 -1.45
N GLY A 157 22.89 2.94 -0.60
CA GLY A 157 22.60 3.03 0.84
C GLY A 157 21.26 3.71 1.12
N ALA A 158 20.92 4.77 0.37
CA ALA A 158 19.62 5.43 0.48
C ALA A 158 18.46 4.53 0.04
N LEU A 159 18.62 3.75 -1.05
CA LEU A 159 17.62 2.77 -1.48
C LEU A 159 17.44 1.64 -0.46
N GLU A 160 18.53 1.17 0.14
CA GLU A 160 18.46 0.15 1.19
C GLU A 160 17.69 0.67 2.41
N GLN A 161 17.92 1.93 2.79
CA GLN A 161 17.15 2.57 3.84
C GLN A 161 15.66 2.68 3.48
N GLN A 162 15.32 3.06 2.23
CA GLN A 162 13.93 3.09 1.77
C GLN A 162 13.26 1.70 1.83
N ARG A 163 13.96 0.61 1.49
CA ARG A 163 13.42 -0.75 1.68
C ARG A 163 13.13 -1.06 3.14
N ARG A 164 14.03 -0.65 4.05
CA ARG A 164 13.86 -0.87 5.50
C ARG A 164 12.68 -0.08 6.05
N ASP A 165 12.48 1.13 5.55
CA ASP A 165 11.39 2.01 5.96
C ASP A 165 10.02 1.56 5.39
N ASN A 166 10.01 0.72 4.35
CA ASN A 166 8.80 0.20 3.71
C ASN A 166 8.81 -1.34 3.58
N PRO A 167 8.71 -2.08 4.71
CA PRO A 167 8.68 -3.53 4.69
C PRO A 167 7.44 -4.06 3.97
N TYR A 168 7.53 -5.29 3.45
CA TYR A 168 6.35 -5.97 2.90
C TYR A 168 5.28 -6.16 3.98
N PRO A 169 4.03 -5.76 3.72
CA PRO A 169 2.94 -5.99 4.68
C PRO A 169 2.71 -7.49 4.89
N GLU A 170 2.25 -7.85 6.09
CA GLU A 170 1.99 -9.24 6.46
C GLU A 170 0.83 -9.82 5.65
N PRO A 171 0.95 -11.04 5.07
CA PRO A 171 0.01 -11.60 4.09
C PRO A 171 -1.40 -11.89 4.63
N ARG A 172 -1.70 -11.49 5.86
CA ARG A 172 -2.97 -11.69 6.53
C ARG A 172 -3.61 -10.34 6.79
N CYS A 173 -4.81 -10.16 6.24
CA CYS A 173 -5.72 -9.12 6.68
C CYS A 173 -6.57 -9.76 7.79
N ASP A 174 -6.14 -9.61 9.04
CA ASP A 174 -6.86 -10.13 10.22
C ASP A 174 -8.13 -9.31 10.53
#